data_AF-A0A1I6VHS1-F1
#
_entry.id   AF-A0A1I6VHS1-F1
#
_cell.length_a   1.000
_cell.length_b   1.000
_cell.length_c   1.000
_cell.angle_alpha   90.00
_cell.angle_beta   90.00
_cell.angle_gamma   90.00
#
_symmetry.space_group_name_H-M   'P 1'
#
loop_
_entity.id
_entity.type
_entity.pdbx_description
1 polymer ?
#
loop_
_entity_poly.entity_id
_entity_poly.type
_entity_poly.pdbx_seq_one_letter_code
_entity_poly.pdbx_strand_id
1 'polypeptide(L)'
;MTIYMNPEQFFFGLSCHAVQRTSQRGMKTKHIANLLKFGRKNYQNGAIYYSIGKKEIAKYKNICPGLKEMNGMHLITSLTGTVITLFRNKDFLLIKHSWSRMTL
;
A
#
# COMPACT_ATOMS: atom_id res chain seq x y z
N MET A 1 1.11 -15.74 19.57
CA MET A 1 1.94 -15.63 18.34
C MET A 1 2.86 -14.43 18.52
N THR A 2 4.15 -14.66 18.77
CA THR A 2 5.13 -13.57 18.85
C THR A 2 5.49 -13.13 17.43
N ILE A 3 5.30 -11.85 17.11
CA ILE A 3 5.66 -11.28 15.80
C ILE A 3 7.01 -10.61 15.97
N TYR A 4 8.05 -11.19 15.36
CA TYR A 4 9.37 -10.59 15.30
C TYR A 4 9.41 -9.60 14.13
N MET A 5 9.74 -8.34 14.44
CA MET A 5 9.95 -7.30 13.44
C MET A 5 11.43 -7.13 13.19
N ASN A 6 11.82 -7.11 11.92
CA ASN A 6 13.18 -6.73 11.56
C ASN A 6 13.33 -5.19 11.52
N PRO A 7 14.57 -4.67 11.51
CA PRO A 7 14.81 -3.22 11.53
C PRO A 7 14.14 -2.46 10.36
N GLU A 8 14.07 -3.06 9.16
CA GLU A 8 13.40 -2.42 8.02
C GLU A 8 11.89 -2.27 8.27
N GLN A 9 11.24 -3.28 8.83
CA GLN A 9 9.82 -3.25 9.13
C GLN A 9 9.50 -2.18 10.19
N PHE A 10 10.38 -2.01 11.19
CA PHE A 10 10.26 -0.94 12.18
C PHE A 10 10.45 0.44 11.54
N PHE A 11 11.49 0.59 10.71
CA PHE A 11 11.78 1.84 9.99
C PHE A 11 10.60 2.29 9.10
N PHE A 12 9.95 1.35 8.42
CA PHE A 12 8.75 1.63 7.63
C PHE A 12 7.47 1.78 8.46
N GLY A 13 7.54 1.73 9.80
CA GLY A 13 6.41 1.93 10.68
C GLY A 13 5.33 0.86 10.55
N LEU A 14 5.70 -0.38 10.28
CA LEU A 14 4.73 -1.47 10.18
C LEU A 14 4.06 -1.75 11.52
N SER A 15 2.73 -1.85 11.50
CA SER A 15 2.01 -2.49 12.59
C SER A 15 2.26 -4.01 12.59
N CYS A 16 2.04 -4.65 13.74
CA CYS A 16 2.03 -6.11 13.84
C CYS A 16 1.09 -6.76 12.81
N HIS A 17 -0.08 -6.14 12.57
CA HIS A 17 -1.03 -6.59 11.55
C HIS A 17 -0.41 -6.52 10.14
N ALA A 18 0.25 -5.41 9.80
CA ALA A 18 0.90 -5.26 8.51
C ALA A 18 1.98 -6.32 8.29
N VAL A 19 2.83 -6.57 9.28
CA VAL A 19 3.89 -7.59 9.21
C VAL A 19 3.31 -8.96 8.85
N GLN A 20 2.28 -9.38 9.58
CA GLN A 20 1.61 -10.65 9.33
C GLN A 20 1.04 -10.72 7.90
N ARG A 21 0.35 -9.66 7.46
CA ARG A 21 -0.26 -9.60 6.12
C ARG A 21 0.76 -9.56 4.99
N THR A 22 1.87 -8.84 5.16
CA THR A 22 2.94 -8.79 4.16
C THR A 22 3.58 -10.16 3.95
N SER A 23 3.84 -10.88 5.05
CA SER A 23 4.42 -12.22 5.00
C SER A 23 3.50 -13.21 4.30
N GLN A 24 2.20 -13.22 4.64
CA GLN A 24 1.20 -14.09 4.00
C GLN A 24 1.04 -13.85 2.49
N ARG A 25 1.37 -12.65 2.00
CA ARG A 25 1.19 -12.24 0.59
C ARG A 25 2.48 -12.21 -0.20
N GLY A 26 3.59 -12.69 0.37
CA GLY A 26 4.92 -12.66 -0.27
C GLY A 26 5.41 -11.24 -0.57
N MET A 27 4.93 -10.23 0.17
CA MET A 27 5.30 -8.84 -0.07
C MET A 27 6.55 -8.46 0.72
N LYS A 28 7.55 -7.95 0.00
CA LYS A 28 8.83 -7.46 0.54
C LYS A 28 8.79 -5.96 0.85
N THR A 29 9.70 -5.51 1.72
CA THR A 29 9.90 -4.09 2.11
C THR A 29 10.14 -3.16 0.93
N LYS A 30 10.81 -3.63 -0.13
CA LYS A 30 10.94 -2.89 -1.41
C LYS A 30 9.59 -2.46 -2.00
N HIS A 31 8.52 -3.24 -1.81
CA HIS A 31 7.20 -2.86 -2.30
C HIS A 31 6.61 -1.72 -1.48
N ILE A 32 6.83 -1.71 -0.17
CA ILE A 32 6.42 -0.61 0.72
C ILE A 32 7.13 0.68 0.30
N ALA A 33 8.46 0.62 0.15
CA ALA A 33 9.26 1.75 -0.29
C ALA A 33 8.77 2.33 -1.63
N ASN A 34 8.53 1.47 -2.62
CA ASN A 34 8.04 1.89 -3.93
C ASN A 34 6.61 2.44 -3.89
N LEU A 35 5.72 1.87 -3.06
CA LEU A 35 4.36 2.38 -2.87
C LEU A 35 4.38 3.78 -2.24
N LEU A 36 5.20 3.99 -1.20
CA LEU A 36 5.35 5.30 -0.57
C LEU A 36 5.95 6.34 -1.53
N LYS A 37 6.92 5.94 -2.36
CA LYS A 37 7.65 6.85 -3.26
C LYS A 37 6.92 7.16 -4.57
N PHE A 38 6.33 6.16 -5.21
CA PHE A 38 5.78 6.26 -6.57
C PHE A 38 4.26 6.08 -6.63
N GLY A 39 3.64 5.59 -5.55
CA GLY A 39 2.21 5.38 -5.50
C GLY A 39 1.43 6.68 -5.49
N ARG A 40 0.27 6.68 -6.13
CA ARG A 40 -0.69 7.78 -6.02
C ARG A 40 -1.29 7.76 -4.62
N LYS A 41 -1.21 8.90 -3.94
CA LYS A 41 -1.79 9.14 -2.61
C LYS A 41 -3.28 9.48 -2.74
N ASN A 42 -4.13 8.82 -1.96
CA ASN A 42 -5.54 9.16 -1.78
C ASN A 42 -5.91 9.14 -0.31
N TYR A 43 -6.71 10.09 0.15
CA TYR A 43 -7.24 10.10 1.52
C TYR A 43 -8.67 9.56 1.52
N GLN A 44 -8.96 8.59 2.39
CA GLN A 44 -10.29 8.01 2.54
C GLN A 44 -10.40 7.29 3.89
N ASN A 45 -11.56 7.36 4.54
CA ASN A 45 -11.87 6.62 5.77
C ASN A 45 -10.85 6.80 6.90
N GLY A 46 -10.33 8.00 7.11
CA GLY A 46 -9.33 8.25 8.14
C GLY A 46 -7.95 7.64 7.85
N ALA A 47 -7.70 7.22 6.62
CA ALA A 47 -6.47 6.56 6.22
C ALA A 47 -5.93 7.10 4.88
N ILE A 48 -4.66 6.83 4.63
CA ILE A 48 -3.97 7.23 3.40
C ILE A 48 -3.66 5.97 2.60
N TYR A 49 -4.11 5.98 1.34
CA TYR A 49 -3.90 4.92 0.39
C TYR A 49 -2.81 5.34 -0.59
N TYR A 50 -1.79 4.50 -0.73
CA TYR A 50 -0.76 4.61 -1.74
C TYR A 50 -0.97 3.49 -2.74
N SER A 51 -1.21 3.83 -4.00
CA SER A 51 -1.60 2.85 -5.00
C SER A 51 -0.76 2.95 -6.27
N ILE A 52 -0.32 1.82 -6.81
CA ILE A 52 0.39 1.75 -8.09
C ILE A 52 -0.51 1.05 -9.12
N GLY A 53 -0.91 1.79 -10.14
CA GLY A 53 -1.62 1.24 -11.30
C GLY A 53 -0.92 1.56 -12.62
N LYS A 54 -1.62 1.31 -13.74
CA LYS A 54 -1.10 1.57 -15.09
C LYS A 54 -0.59 3.01 -15.28
N LYS A 55 -1.25 3.99 -14.65
CA LYS A 55 -0.87 5.42 -14.73
C LYS A 55 0.51 5.66 -14.11
N GLU A 56 0.72 5.18 -12.89
CA GLU A 56 1.98 5.34 -12.17
C GLU A 56 3.11 4.56 -12.85
N ILE A 57 2.82 3.35 -13.35
CA ILE A 57 3.77 2.54 -14.13
C ILE A 57 4.22 3.28 -15.38
N ALA A 58 3.29 3.82 -16.17
CA ALA A 58 3.63 4.57 -17.38
C ALA A 58 4.45 5.83 -17.07
N LYS A 59 4.08 6.56 -16.00
CA LYS A 59 4.77 7.79 -15.57
C LYS A 59 6.22 7.52 -15.16
N TYR A 60 6.49 6.43 -14.47
CA TYR A 60 7.79 6.16 -13.87
C TYR A 60 8.57 5.02 -14.54
N LYS A 61 8.15 4.53 -15.71
CA LYS A 61 8.77 3.38 -16.41
C LYS A 61 10.28 3.54 -16.65
N ASN A 62 10.75 4.76 -16.91
CA ASN A 62 12.17 5.04 -17.17
C ASN A 62 13.00 5.18 -15.89
N ILE A 63 12.35 5.43 -14.74
CA ILE A 63 13.02 5.68 -13.45
C ILE A 63 13.03 4.40 -12.61
N CYS A 64 11.92 3.66 -12.59
CA CYS A 64 11.79 2.40 -11.87
C CYS A 64 11.03 1.38 -12.74
N PRO A 65 11.70 0.73 -13.70
CA PRO A 65 11.06 -0.25 -14.60
C PRO A 65 10.36 -1.39 -13.86
N GLY A 66 10.86 -1.75 -12.66
CA GLY A 66 10.27 -2.77 -11.79
C GLY A 66 8.88 -2.44 -11.25
N LEU A 67 8.38 -1.20 -11.39
CA LEU A 67 7.02 -0.83 -11.02
C LEU A 67 5.96 -1.63 -11.77
N LYS A 68 6.27 -2.14 -12.97
CA LYS A 68 5.35 -2.99 -13.74
C LYS A 68 4.87 -4.20 -12.95
N GLU A 69 5.75 -4.78 -12.12
CA GLU A 69 5.45 -5.94 -11.26
C GLU A 69 4.53 -5.60 -10.09
N MET A 70 4.28 -4.30 -9.86
CA MET A 70 3.50 -3.78 -8.75
C MET A 70 2.10 -3.30 -9.17
N ASN A 71 1.67 -3.59 -10.40
CA ASN A 71 0.35 -3.19 -10.87
C ASN A 71 -0.78 -3.72 -9.97
N GLY A 72 -1.59 -2.80 -9.46
CA GLY A 72 -2.70 -3.09 -8.54
C GLY A 72 -2.23 -3.31 -7.09
N MET A 73 -1.02 -2.88 -6.71
CA MET A 73 -0.62 -2.92 -5.30
C MET A 73 -1.08 -1.67 -4.57
N HIS A 74 -1.48 -1.88 -3.31
CA HIS A 74 -1.96 -0.86 -2.41
C HIS A 74 -1.31 -1.00 -1.04
N LEU A 75 -0.95 0.15 -0.47
CA LEU A 75 -0.48 0.31 0.88
C LEU A 75 -1.43 1.27 1.60
N ILE A 76 -1.88 0.89 2.79
CA ILE A 76 -2.72 1.74 3.64
C ILE A 76 -1.91 2.13 4.87
N THR A 77 -1.89 3.43 5.16
CA THR A 77 -1.33 3.97 6.40
C THR A 77 -2.39 4.71 7.20
N SER A 78 -2.18 4.81 8.52
CA SER A 78 -2.86 5.81 9.33
C SER A 78 -2.48 7.22 8.87
N LEU A 79 -3.20 8.22 9.38
CA LEU A 79 -2.84 9.63 9.23
C LEU A 79 -1.46 9.98 9.81
N THR A 80 -1.01 9.24 10.82
CA THR A 80 0.29 9.40 11.47
C THR A 80 1.43 8.62 10.79
N GLY A 81 1.12 7.89 9.69
CA GLY A 81 2.12 7.18 8.90
C GLY A 81 2.35 5.72 9.31
N THR A 82 1.68 5.20 10.34
CA THR A 82 1.74 3.77 10.70
C THR A 82 1.16 2.94 9.56
N VAL A 83 1.93 1.97 9.07
CA VAL A 83 1.49 1.06 8.01
C VAL A 83 0.51 0.05 8.61
N ILE A 84 -0.73 0.08 8.11
CA ILE A 84 -1.83 -0.75 8.58
C ILE A 84 -1.86 -2.07 7.81
N THR A 85 -1.81 -2.00 6.47
CA THR A 85 -1.87 -3.21 5.64
C THR A 85 -1.37 -2.95 4.22
N LEU A 86 -1.04 -4.06 3.54
CA LEU A 86 -0.70 -4.08 2.13
C LEU A 86 -1.47 -5.20 1.43
N PHE A 87 -1.96 -4.91 0.22
CA PHE A 87 -2.69 -5.89 -0.58
C PHE A 87 -2.55 -5.60 -2.07
N ARG A 88 -3.01 -6.56 -2.88
CA ARG A 88 -3.06 -6.43 -4.34
C ARG A 88 -4.51 -6.55 -4.79
N ASN A 89 -5.01 -5.53 -5.47
CA ASN A 89 -6.29 -5.52 -6.17
C ASN A 89 -6.14 -4.70 -7.46
N LYS A 90 -6.50 -5.28 -8.61
CA LYS A 90 -6.44 -4.54 -9.89
C LYS A 90 -7.68 -3.69 -10.13
N ASP A 91 -8.73 -3.88 -9.32
CA ASP A 91 -9.92 -3.05 -9.35
C ASP A 91 -9.78 -1.86 -8.38
N PHE A 92 -9.53 -0.68 -8.96
CA PHE A 92 -9.38 0.58 -8.22
C PHE A 92 -10.73 1.24 -7.92
N LEU A 93 -11.85 0.78 -8.49
CA LEU A 93 -13.17 1.35 -8.26
C LEU A 93 -13.66 1.04 -6.84
N LEU A 94 -13.42 -0.18 -6.37
CA LEU A 94 -13.76 -0.62 -5.01
C LEU A 94 -13.03 0.21 -3.93
N ILE A 95 -11.90 0.81 -4.27
CA ILE A 95 -11.14 1.66 -3.35
C ILE A 95 -11.74 3.06 -3.28
N LYS A 96 -12.46 3.53 -4.32
CA LYS A 96 -13.07 4.87 -4.32
C LYS A 96 -14.40 4.95 -3.57
N HIS A 97 -15.14 3.85 -3.44
CA HIS A 97 -16.53 3.87 -2.98
C HIS A 97 -16.68 3.65 -1.47
N SER A 98 -16.26 4.61 -0.66
CA SER A 98 -16.62 4.62 0.78
C SER A 98 -17.48 5.81 1.22
N TRP A 99 -17.98 6.62 0.29
CA TRP A 99 -18.80 7.81 0.60
C TRP A 99 -20.24 7.77 0.04
N SER A 100 -20.71 6.64 -0.51
CA SER A 100 -22.03 6.59 -1.18
C SER A 100 -22.97 5.49 -0.68
N ARG A 101 -22.77 4.96 0.54
CA ARG A 101 -23.72 4.01 1.16
C ARG A 101 -24.08 4.34 2.60
N MET A 102 -24.09 5.63 2.94
CA MET A 102 -24.65 6.12 4.20
C MET A 102 -25.55 7.33 3.94
N THR A 103 -26.54 7.13 3.06
CA THR A 103 -27.73 7.96 2.95
C THR A 103 -28.88 7.03 2.61
N LEU A 104 -29.56 6.57 3.66
CA LEU A 104 -31.01 6.54 3.89
C LEU A 104 -31.28 5.56 5.04
#